data_AF-A0A8S2D8R9-F1
#
_entry.id   AF-A0A8S2D8R9-F1
#
_cell.length_a   1.000
_cell.length_b   1.000
_cell.length_c   1.000
_cell.angle_alpha   90.00
_cell.angle_beta   90.00
_cell.angle_gamma   90.00
#
_symmetry.space_group_name_H-M   'P 1'
#
loop_
_entity.id
_entity.type
_entity.pdbx_description
1 polymer ?
#
loop_
_entity_poly.entity_id
_entity_poly.type
_entity_poly.pdbx_seq_one_letter_code
_entity_poly.pdbx_strand_id
1 'polypeptide(L)'
;MNPPELDHCLFYNWLTNDFADLYSKAQTVCSLVLVPSSNVTKHDCNREFIESHLFRSSALFKGKHTSLNQKYEISIEDNRTIYIHKPVTDKLIKILDQENVFDSLTHRSYILLIIDRPLNSTSSFIPLIPTKSAFKFQPTTANYETAFIFLDSLRPIEDLFTKLRTSLLLFAETYVILPNFIDDAVDKLKHLWITFVNEACQILNIDSSRKQHYEQLTTRQDIELASEIFITGNVYTKNWPAILTHTEIKDDQLCQEIVKYRRKTAILSSTAASTKVDNNTQALAELKKLDYLKSSHEKATCIRTTLDLLLATMMQQQQQLCGSGITVKYTKNQQPIAADETLTSFIDLLTQSDMKNIVAHEYYIITFKFLHLPQDIDYAVTTFRASIEYLYEKKFLSL
;
A
#
# COMPACT_ATOMS: atom_id res chain seq x y z
N MET A 1 9.59 19.82 1.37
CA MET A 1 10.16 19.25 2.63
C MET A 1 11.10 20.28 3.20
N ASN A 2 11.00 20.56 4.50
CA ASN A 2 11.98 21.40 5.18
C ASN A 2 13.30 20.60 5.32
N PRO A 3 14.47 21.25 5.23
CA PRO A 3 15.75 20.59 5.48
C PRO A 3 15.80 20.05 6.92
N PRO A 4 16.48 18.91 7.16
CA PRO A 4 16.64 18.37 8.52
C PRO A 4 17.51 19.31 9.35
N GLU A 5 17.10 19.56 10.60
CA GLU A 5 17.92 20.32 11.56
C GLU A 5 19.22 19.56 11.86
N LEU A 6 20.34 20.29 11.98
CA LEU A 6 21.69 19.75 12.12
C LEU A 6 21.83 18.79 13.33
N ASP A 7 21.13 19.08 14.43
CA ASP A 7 21.14 18.28 15.66
C ASP A 7 20.51 16.87 15.46
N HIS A 8 19.73 16.70 14.39
CA HIS A 8 19.16 15.41 14.00
C HIS A 8 20.04 14.62 13.04
N CYS A 9 21.13 15.20 12.53
CA CYS A 9 22.05 14.53 11.62
C CYS A 9 23.03 13.64 12.40
N LEU A 10 22.89 12.31 12.26
CA LEU A 10 23.76 11.31 12.91
C LEU A 10 25.25 11.55 12.60
N PHE A 11 25.58 11.91 11.37
CA PHE A 11 26.95 12.25 10.98
C PHE A 11 27.52 13.39 11.83
N TYR A 12 26.74 14.46 12.00
CA TYR A 12 27.19 15.62 12.76
C TYR A 12 27.35 15.27 14.23
N ASN A 13 26.40 14.53 14.80
CA ASN A 13 26.48 14.04 16.17
C ASN A 13 27.70 13.14 16.41
N TRP A 14 28.09 12.30 15.44
CA TRP A 14 29.31 11.50 15.55
C TRP A 14 30.56 12.34 15.42
N LEU A 15 30.58 13.30 14.50
CA LEU A 15 31.69 14.23 14.37
C LEU A 15 31.94 14.98 15.69
N THR A 16 30.89 15.51 16.33
CA THR A 16 31.03 16.30 17.56
C THR A 16 31.32 15.45 18.80
N ASN A 17 30.68 14.28 18.95
CA ASN A 17 30.76 13.48 20.17
C ASN A 17 31.82 12.37 20.13
N ASP A 18 31.89 11.63 19.02
CA ASP A 18 32.73 10.43 18.90
C ASP A 18 34.09 10.70 18.24
N PHE A 19 34.20 11.77 17.44
CA PHE A 19 35.41 12.19 16.73
C PHE A 19 35.80 13.63 17.06
N ALA A 20 35.78 13.99 18.36
CA ALA A 20 36.03 15.34 18.84
C ALA A 20 37.38 15.94 18.36
N ASP A 21 38.40 15.10 18.17
CA ASP A 21 39.69 15.52 17.62
C ASP A 21 39.58 15.96 16.16
N LEU A 22 38.78 15.25 15.35
CA LEU A 22 38.47 15.64 13.97
C LEU A 22 37.56 16.85 13.91
N TYR A 23 36.61 16.99 14.83
CA TYR A 23 35.77 18.19 14.91
C TYR A 23 36.59 19.44 15.21
N SER A 24 37.49 19.38 16.20
CA SER A 24 38.44 20.45 16.49
C SER A 24 39.35 20.76 15.28
N LYS A 25 39.78 19.72 14.57
CA LYS A 25 40.55 19.88 13.31
C LYS A 25 39.72 20.50 12.18
N ALA A 26 38.43 20.19 12.11
CA ALA A 26 37.51 20.77 11.14
C ALA A 26 37.34 22.27 11.38
N GLN A 27 37.08 22.68 12.62
CA GLN A 27 36.95 24.08 13.02
C GLN A 27 38.22 24.90 12.73
N THR A 28 39.39 24.28 12.87
CA THR A 28 40.67 24.96 12.68
C THR A 28 41.13 25.01 11.24
N VAL A 29 40.96 23.94 10.45
CA VAL A 29 41.61 23.81 9.13
C VAL A 29 40.63 23.72 7.96
N CYS A 30 39.38 23.33 8.20
CA CYS A 30 38.42 23.13 7.11
C CYS A 30 37.69 24.43 6.78
N SER A 31 37.50 24.67 5.49
CA SER A 31 36.63 25.72 4.97
C SER A 31 35.19 25.24 4.82
N LEU A 32 35.02 23.91 4.69
CA LEU A 32 33.79 23.27 4.28
C LEU A 32 33.64 21.92 4.99
N VAL A 33 32.45 21.64 5.49
CA VAL A 33 32.08 20.37 6.10
C VAL A 33 30.79 19.89 5.43
N LEU A 34 30.81 18.67 4.90
CA LEU A 34 29.66 18.07 4.25
C LEU A 34 28.95 17.13 5.24
N VAL A 35 27.68 17.38 5.50
CA VAL A 35 26.86 16.60 6.41
C VAL A 35 25.84 15.81 5.59
N PRO A 36 26.05 14.50 5.37
CA PRO A 36 25.07 13.69 4.66
C PRO A 36 23.78 13.57 5.47
N SER A 37 22.66 13.87 4.81
CA SER A 37 21.29 13.75 5.35
C SER A 37 20.76 12.32 5.34
N SER A 38 21.31 11.46 4.48
CA SER A 38 20.99 10.02 4.43
C SER A 38 21.54 9.29 5.67
N ASN A 39 20.86 8.22 6.11
CA ASN A 39 21.31 7.37 7.22
C ASN A 39 22.66 6.72 6.90
N VAL A 40 23.73 7.28 7.47
CA VAL A 40 25.02 6.61 7.61
C VAL A 40 24.85 5.60 8.75
N THR A 41 25.22 4.33 8.58
CA THR A 41 25.17 3.37 9.68
C THR A 41 26.38 3.56 10.58
N LYS A 42 26.26 3.20 11.88
CA LYS A 42 27.38 3.27 12.82
C LYS A 42 28.59 2.44 12.37
N HIS A 43 28.36 1.37 11.60
CA HIS A 43 29.42 0.51 11.07
C HIS A 43 30.19 1.16 9.91
N ASP A 44 29.55 2.01 9.12
CA ASP A 44 30.19 2.73 8.00
C ASP A 44 30.90 4.00 8.45
N CYS A 45 30.49 4.56 9.60
CA CYS A 45 31.05 5.77 10.16
C CYS A 45 32.38 5.52 10.89
N ASN A 46 33.43 5.27 10.12
CA ASN A 46 34.81 5.21 10.62
C ASN A 46 35.53 6.56 10.43
N ARG A 47 36.73 6.68 11.02
CA ARG A 47 37.54 7.90 10.93
C ARG A 47 37.79 8.36 9.49
N GLU A 48 38.10 7.40 8.62
CA GLU A 48 38.39 7.66 7.20
C GLU A 48 37.15 8.19 6.45
N PHE A 49 35.96 7.68 6.79
CA PHE A 49 34.68 8.17 6.30
C PHE A 49 34.44 9.61 6.74
N ILE A 50 34.64 9.94 8.01
CA ILE A 50 34.51 11.31 8.51
C ILE A 50 35.48 12.25 7.77
N GLU A 51 36.76 11.89 7.70
CA GLU A 51 37.78 12.70 7.02
C GLU A 51 37.50 12.91 5.52
N SER A 52 36.73 12.03 4.89
CA SER A 52 36.32 12.19 3.49
C SER A 52 35.31 13.32 3.28
N HIS A 53 34.59 13.72 4.32
CA HIS A 53 33.54 14.76 4.29
C HIS A 53 34.00 16.10 4.87
N LEU A 54 35.26 16.19 5.32
CA LEU A 54 35.87 17.40 5.86
C LEU A 54 36.83 18.00 4.83
N PHE A 55 36.64 19.26 4.45
CA PHE A 55 37.27 19.85 3.28
C PHE A 55 38.02 21.15 3.58
N ARG A 56 39.24 21.24 3.07
CA ARG A 56 40.03 22.48 3.01
C ARG A 56 39.96 23.08 1.61
N SER A 57 39.99 24.41 1.51
CA SER A 57 40.18 25.08 0.22
C SER A 57 41.50 24.64 -0.41
N SER A 58 41.47 24.36 -1.71
CA SER A 58 42.68 24.06 -2.47
C SER A 58 43.55 25.30 -2.57
N ALA A 59 44.84 25.16 -2.23
CA ALA A 59 45.82 26.24 -2.38
C ALA A 59 46.16 26.51 -3.86
N LEU A 60 45.92 25.53 -4.75
CA LEU A 60 46.32 25.58 -6.16
C LEU A 60 45.18 25.99 -7.09
N PHE A 61 43.92 25.71 -6.71
CA PHE A 61 42.77 25.92 -7.59
C PHE A 61 41.65 26.65 -6.84
N LYS A 62 41.35 27.88 -7.28
CA LYS A 62 40.27 28.69 -6.71
C LYS A 62 38.92 27.99 -6.91
N GLY A 63 38.11 27.90 -5.84
CA GLY A 63 36.79 27.27 -5.87
C GLY A 63 36.79 25.74 -5.78
N LYS A 64 37.97 25.12 -5.68
CA LYS A 64 38.10 23.69 -5.39
C LYS A 64 38.41 23.44 -3.93
N HIS A 65 37.94 22.30 -3.42
CA HIS A 65 38.19 21.86 -2.07
C HIS A 65 38.70 20.42 -2.07
N THR A 66 39.63 20.12 -1.15
CA THR A 66 40.22 18.78 -1.01
C THR A 66 39.87 18.22 0.35
N SER A 67 39.45 16.95 0.41
CA SER A 67 39.13 16.29 1.67
C SER A 67 40.37 16.11 2.55
N LEU A 68 40.19 15.98 3.87
CA LEU A 68 41.30 15.79 4.80
C LEU A 68 42.07 14.49 4.54
N ASN A 69 41.38 13.43 4.12
CA ASN A 69 42.01 12.18 3.70
C ASN A 69 42.58 12.20 2.28
N GLN A 70 42.49 13.34 1.56
CA GLN A 70 43.01 13.58 0.21
C GLN A 70 42.45 12.65 -0.89
N LYS A 71 41.38 11.92 -0.58
CA LYS A 71 40.69 11.04 -1.53
C LYS A 71 39.76 11.80 -2.46
N TYR A 72 39.16 12.89 -1.97
CA TYR A 72 38.16 13.66 -2.69
C TYR A 72 38.65 15.06 -3.04
N GLU A 73 38.34 15.49 -4.26
CA GLU A 73 38.42 16.88 -4.69
C GLU A 73 37.06 17.28 -5.26
N ILE A 74 36.51 18.39 -4.79
CA ILE A 74 35.16 18.86 -5.15
C ILE A 74 35.14 20.34 -5.53
N SER A 75 34.11 20.75 -6.27
CA SER A 75 33.73 22.16 -6.45
C SER A 75 32.23 22.33 -6.27
N ILE A 76 31.81 23.53 -5.89
CA ILE A 76 30.38 23.88 -5.74
C ILE A 76 29.96 24.65 -6.99
N GLU A 77 28.88 24.20 -7.63
CA GLU A 77 28.26 24.82 -8.80
C GLU A 77 26.86 25.35 -8.42
N ASP A 78 26.60 26.61 -8.77
CA ASP A 78 25.31 27.30 -8.58
C ASP A 78 24.70 27.26 -7.16
N ASN A 79 25.53 27.13 -6.12
CA ASN A 79 25.13 27.01 -4.70
C ASN A 79 24.12 25.88 -4.41
N ARG A 80 23.95 24.93 -5.34
CA ARG A 80 22.95 23.86 -5.22
C ARG A 80 23.51 22.47 -5.49
N THR A 81 24.68 22.39 -6.11
CA THR A 81 25.26 21.12 -6.54
C THR A 81 26.74 21.06 -6.24
N ILE A 82 27.21 19.89 -5.82
CA ILE A 82 28.62 19.58 -5.62
C ILE A 82 29.07 18.65 -6.75
N TYR A 83 30.15 19.04 -7.43
CA TYR A 83 30.83 18.27 -8.46
C TYR A 83 32.07 17.59 -7.88
N ILE A 84 32.24 16.28 -8.12
CA ILE A 84 33.39 15.50 -7.63
C ILE A 84 34.42 15.34 -8.76
N HIS A 85 35.57 15.98 -8.61
CA HIS A 85 36.71 15.90 -9.53
C HIS A 85 37.60 14.68 -9.27
N LYS A 86 37.71 14.25 -8.01
CA LYS A 86 38.52 13.10 -7.60
C LYS A 86 37.75 12.25 -6.60
N PRO A 87 37.64 10.92 -6.80
CA PRO A 87 37.87 10.22 -8.07
C PRO A 87 36.99 10.83 -9.18
N VAL A 88 37.45 10.78 -10.44
CA VAL A 88 36.65 11.32 -11.56
C VAL A 88 35.38 10.47 -11.66
N THR A 89 34.23 11.07 -11.35
CA THR A 89 32.93 10.43 -11.43
C THR A 89 31.92 11.44 -11.95
N ASP A 90 30.98 11.01 -12.81
CA ASP A 90 29.87 11.85 -13.28
C ASP A 90 28.79 12.08 -12.18
N LYS A 91 29.14 11.89 -10.91
CA LYS A 91 28.22 11.96 -9.78
C LYS A 91 28.07 13.40 -9.32
N LEU A 92 26.85 13.91 -9.46
CA LEU A 92 26.40 15.17 -8.86
C LEU A 92 25.73 14.91 -7.52
N ILE A 93 26.10 15.70 -6.51
CA ILE A 93 25.52 15.64 -5.16
C ILE A 93 24.72 16.91 -4.91
N LYS A 94 23.50 16.76 -4.43
CA LYS A 94 22.59 17.87 -4.21
C LYS A 94 22.81 18.46 -2.82
N ILE A 95 22.93 19.78 -2.75
CA ILE A 95 22.92 20.54 -1.51
C ILE A 95 21.45 20.73 -1.10
N LEU A 96 21.10 20.24 0.08
CA LEU A 96 19.77 20.37 0.66
C LEU A 96 19.65 21.64 1.50
N ASP A 97 20.72 21.97 2.23
CA ASP A 97 20.78 23.16 3.06
C ASP A 97 22.23 23.64 3.28
N GLN A 98 22.36 24.88 3.73
CA GLN A 98 23.64 25.51 4.04
C GLN A 98 23.56 26.29 5.34
N GLU A 99 24.50 26.01 6.24
CA GLU A 99 24.71 26.77 7.47
C GLU A 99 26.11 27.39 7.50
N ASN A 100 26.19 28.67 7.89
CA ASN A 100 27.46 29.35 8.08
C ASN A 100 27.79 29.31 9.58
N VAL A 101 28.84 28.58 9.94
CA VAL A 101 29.29 28.48 11.32
C VAL A 101 30.41 29.47 11.57
N PHE A 102 30.27 30.24 12.64
CA PHE A 102 31.31 31.13 13.13
C PHE A 102 31.78 30.66 14.50
N ASP A 103 33.05 30.30 14.60
CA ASP A 103 33.67 29.99 15.88
C ASP A 103 34.22 31.28 16.51
N SER A 104 33.57 31.69 17.60
CA SER A 104 33.93 32.88 18.37
C SER A 104 35.31 32.81 19.02
N LEU A 105 35.84 31.62 19.29
CA LEU A 105 37.13 31.43 19.96
C LEU A 105 38.31 31.48 18.97
N THR A 106 38.12 30.92 17.77
CA THR A 106 39.17 30.89 16.74
C THR A 106 39.03 32.00 15.69
N HIS A 107 37.94 32.79 15.75
CA HIS A 107 37.58 33.83 14.78
C HIS A 107 37.58 33.33 13.33
N ARG A 108 37.23 32.07 13.12
CA ARG A 108 37.13 31.45 11.79
C ARG A 108 35.68 31.10 11.49
N SER A 109 35.31 31.30 10.23
CA SER A 109 34.05 30.84 9.68
C SER A 109 34.29 29.66 8.74
N TYR A 110 33.45 28.64 8.85
CA TYR A 110 33.37 27.55 7.88
C TYR A 110 31.92 27.29 7.50
N ILE A 111 31.74 26.67 6.34
CA ILE A 111 30.41 26.36 5.80
C ILE A 111 30.09 24.90 6.10
N LEU A 112 28.92 24.66 6.68
CA LEU A 112 28.29 23.35 6.73
C LEU A 112 27.31 23.23 5.58
N LEU A 113 27.46 22.20 4.75
CA LEU A 113 26.48 21.87 3.72
C LEU A 113 25.80 20.56 4.08
N ILE A 114 24.49 20.60 4.19
CA ILE A 114 23.68 19.39 4.31
C ILE A 114 23.48 18.84 2.91
N ILE A 115 23.93 17.61 2.66
CA ILE A 115 23.92 16.99 1.32
C ILE A 115 22.97 15.80 1.29
N ASP A 116 22.47 15.46 0.10
CA ASP A 116 21.48 14.38 -0.09
C ASP A 116 22.03 12.97 0.20
N ARG A 117 23.33 12.73 -0.02
CA ARG A 117 24.00 11.44 0.17
C ARG A 117 25.50 11.56 0.44
N PRO A 118 26.19 10.52 0.98
CA PRO A 118 27.61 10.56 1.28
C PRO A 118 28.48 10.45 0.02
N LEU A 119 29.72 10.93 0.09
CA LEU A 119 30.65 10.95 -1.06
C LEU A 119 31.15 9.55 -1.47
N ASN A 120 31.34 8.67 -0.50
CA ASN A 120 32.08 7.40 -0.62
C ASN A 120 31.17 6.15 -0.62
N SER A 121 29.99 6.24 -1.23
CA SER A 121 29.12 5.07 -1.50
C SER A 121 29.81 4.12 -2.49
N THR A 122 30.75 3.30 -2.01
CA THR A 122 31.44 2.24 -2.76
C THR A 122 30.83 0.85 -2.53
N SER A 123 30.03 0.66 -1.48
CA SER A 123 29.05 -0.42 -1.51
C SER A 123 27.96 -0.02 -2.50
N SER A 124 27.47 -1.01 -3.23
CA SER A 124 26.12 -1.03 -3.79
C SER A 124 25.12 -0.81 -2.66
N PHE A 125 25.04 0.42 -2.17
CA PHE A 125 23.99 0.89 -1.31
C PHE A 125 22.76 0.92 -2.19
N ILE A 126 22.00 -0.17 -2.11
CA ILE A 126 20.54 -0.05 -2.08
C ILE A 126 20.26 1.11 -1.13
N PRO A 127 19.57 2.17 -1.54
CA PRO A 127 19.33 3.29 -0.68
C PRO A 127 18.52 2.82 0.53
N LEU A 128 19.18 2.49 1.64
CA LEU A 128 18.59 2.48 2.97
C LEU A 128 18.49 3.94 3.41
N ILE A 129 17.62 4.61 2.68
CA ILE A 129 16.84 5.75 3.12
C ILE A 129 16.56 5.61 4.62
N PRO A 130 16.68 6.69 5.41
CA PRO A 130 15.96 6.78 6.67
C PRO A 130 14.50 6.59 6.34
N THR A 131 14.05 5.35 6.50
CA THR A 131 12.65 5.05 6.47
C THR A 131 12.10 5.81 7.67
N LYS A 132 11.32 6.86 7.38
CA LYS A 132 9.94 6.86 7.92
C LYS A 132 9.53 5.39 7.81
N SER A 133 9.50 4.67 8.93
CA SER A 133 9.31 3.21 9.01
C SER A 133 8.71 2.68 7.71
N ALA A 134 9.48 1.92 6.92
CA ALA A 134 9.07 1.58 5.55
C ALA A 134 7.61 1.14 5.63
N PHE A 135 6.73 1.84 4.91
CA PHE A 135 5.30 1.64 5.07
C PHE A 135 5.04 0.16 4.83
N LYS A 136 4.78 -0.57 5.92
CA LYS A 136 4.63 -2.01 5.84
C LYS A 136 3.25 -2.24 5.24
N PHE A 137 3.23 -2.68 3.99
CA PHE A 137 1.98 -3.03 3.34
C PHE A 137 1.31 -4.16 4.13
N GLN A 138 0.04 -3.97 4.46
CA GLN A 138 -0.77 -4.95 5.18
C GLN A 138 -1.85 -5.46 4.24
N PRO A 139 -1.69 -6.64 3.62
CA PRO A 139 -2.65 -7.17 2.65
C PRO A 139 -4.08 -7.27 3.17
N THR A 140 -4.25 -7.53 4.47
CA THR A 140 -5.55 -7.73 5.13
C THR A 140 -6.35 -6.43 5.31
N THR A 141 -5.68 -5.28 5.32
CA THR A 141 -6.30 -3.95 5.49
C THR A 141 -6.05 -3.05 4.29
N ALA A 142 -5.53 -3.62 3.20
CA ALA A 142 -5.13 -2.90 2.01
C ALA A 142 -6.34 -2.28 1.32
N ASN A 143 -6.21 -0.98 1.06
CA ASN A 143 -7.16 -0.14 0.35
C ASN A 143 -6.41 0.75 -0.66
N TYR A 144 -7.14 1.50 -1.49
CA TYR A 144 -6.56 2.37 -2.51
C TYR A 144 -5.48 3.32 -1.96
N GLU A 145 -5.75 3.97 -0.82
CA GLU A 145 -4.85 4.94 -0.21
C GLU A 145 -3.57 4.27 0.31
N THR A 146 -3.69 3.15 1.01
CA THR A 146 -2.53 2.40 1.52
C THR A 146 -1.69 1.82 0.38
N ALA A 147 -2.31 1.40 -0.72
CA ALA A 147 -1.63 0.90 -1.90
C ALA A 147 -0.85 2.02 -2.60
N PHE A 148 -1.46 3.20 -2.75
CA PHE A 148 -0.78 4.38 -3.26
C PHE A 148 0.43 4.76 -2.39
N ILE A 149 0.22 4.93 -1.07
CA ILE A 149 1.29 5.30 -0.13
C ILE A 149 2.43 4.28 -0.15
N PHE A 150 2.09 2.99 -0.21
CA PHE A 150 3.08 1.93 -0.31
C PHE A 150 3.93 2.06 -1.58
N LEU A 151 3.30 2.09 -2.76
CA LEU A 151 4.01 2.18 -4.03
C LEU A 151 4.82 3.48 -4.16
N ASP A 152 4.29 4.60 -3.69
CA ASP A 152 4.96 5.91 -3.67
C ASP A 152 6.17 5.92 -2.71
N SER A 153 6.14 5.12 -1.65
CA SER A 153 7.26 4.99 -0.71
C SER A 153 8.46 4.22 -1.28
N LEU A 154 8.27 3.45 -2.35
CA LEU A 154 9.30 2.63 -2.99
C LEU A 154 10.16 3.48 -3.94
N ARG A 155 11.09 4.27 -3.39
CA ARG A 155 11.97 5.17 -4.17
C ARG A 155 12.65 4.53 -5.39
N PRO A 156 13.12 3.27 -5.37
CA PRO A 156 13.75 2.67 -6.55
C PRO A 156 12.85 2.62 -7.79
N ILE A 157 11.52 2.57 -7.60
CA ILE A 157 10.54 2.48 -8.69
C ILE A 157 9.79 3.79 -8.93
N GLU A 158 10.22 4.92 -8.37
CA GLU A 158 9.50 6.22 -8.46
C GLU A 158 9.22 6.63 -9.91
N ASP A 159 10.22 6.54 -10.79
CA ASP A 159 10.07 6.84 -12.22
C ASP A 159 9.07 5.89 -12.91
N LEU A 160 9.13 4.60 -12.56
CA LEU A 160 8.22 3.58 -13.09
C LEU A 160 6.78 3.81 -12.61
N PHE A 161 6.60 4.16 -11.34
CA PHE A 161 5.29 4.46 -10.76
C PHE A 161 4.70 5.75 -11.37
N THR A 162 5.53 6.75 -11.64
CA THR A 162 5.13 7.97 -12.36
C THR A 162 4.68 7.66 -13.79
N LYS A 163 5.36 6.75 -14.49
CA LYS A 163 4.93 6.27 -15.82
C LYS A 163 3.60 5.52 -15.76
N LEU A 164 3.41 4.67 -14.74
CA LEU A 164 2.13 3.98 -14.51
C LEU A 164 0.99 4.99 -14.32
N ARG A 165 1.18 5.98 -13.43
CA ARG A 165 0.20 7.04 -13.17
C ARG A 165 -0.15 7.83 -14.42
N THR A 166 0.84 8.19 -15.22
CA THR A 166 0.65 8.89 -16.50
C THR A 166 -0.14 8.03 -17.49
N SER A 167 0.17 6.73 -17.55
CA SER A 167 -0.53 5.78 -18.42
C SER A 167 -1.99 5.59 -18.01
N LEU A 168 -2.28 5.54 -16.70
CA LEU A 168 -3.64 5.47 -16.18
C LEU A 168 -4.42 6.76 -16.41
N LEU A 169 -3.78 7.92 -16.27
CA LEU A 169 -4.40 9.21 -16.63
C LEU A 169 -4.75 9.25 -18.11
N LEU A 170 -3.81 8.87 -18.99
CA LEU A 170 -4.06 8.82 -20.43
C LEU A 170 -5.17 7.81 -20.77
N PHE A 171 -5.19 6.65 -20.12
CA PHE A 171 -6.28 5.70 -20.25
C PHE A 171 -7.62 6.33 -19.82
N ALA A 172 -7.64 7.03 -18.68
CA ALA A 172 -8.81 7.70 -18.14
C ALA A 172 -9.31 8.85 -19.02
N GLU A 173 -8.44 9.48 -19.83
CA GLU A 173 -8.82 10.55 -20.74
C GLU A 173 -9.23 10.03 -22.14
N THR A 174 -8.49 9.06 -22.67
CA THR A 174 -8.58 8.71 -24.12
C THR A 174 -9.35 7.43 -24.42
N TYR A 175 -9.38 6.47 -23.50
CA TYR A 175 -9.96 5.16 -23.79
C TYR A 175 -11.48 5.19 -23.64
N VAL A 176 -12.26 4.75 -24.63
CA VAL A 176 -13.73 4.70 -24.49
C VAL A 176 -14.14 3.30 -24.06
N ILE A 177 -14.86 3.20 -22.95
CA ILE A 177 -15.34 1.91 -22.42
C ILE A 177 -16.79 1.73 -22.84
N LEU A 178 -17.02 0.71 -23.66
CA LEU A 178 -18.35 0.31 -24.07
C LEU A 178 -18.85 -0.81 -23.15
N PRO A 179 -20.13 -0.82 -22.72
CA PRO A 179 -20.65 -1.83 -21.78
C PRO A 179 -20.46 -3.28 -22.23
N ASN A 180 -20.44 -3.55 -23.54
CA ASN A 180 -20.26 -4.90 -24.08
C ASN A 180 -18.79 -5.27 -24.37
N PHE A 181 -17.86 -4.36 -24.09
CA PHE A 181 -16.43 -4.50 -24.36
C PHE A 181 -15.60 -4.12 -23.11
N ILE A 182 -16.15 -4.41 -21.93
CA ILE A 182 -15.45 -4.18 -20.66
C ILE A 182 -14.21 -5.06 -20.57
N ASP A 183 -14.27 -6.28 -21.13
CA ASP A 183 -13.13 -7.21 -21.15
C ASP A 183 -11.91 -6.64 -21.89
N ASP A 184 -12.10 -5.89 -22.98
CA ASP A 184 -11.00 -5.23 -23.69
C ASP A 184 -10.28 -4.19 -22.80
N ALA A 185 -11.06 -3.47 -21.99
CA ALA A 185 -10.53 -2.51 -21.01
C ALA A 185 -9.73 -3.24 -19.92
N VAL A 186 -10.28 -4.35 -19.44
CA VAL A 186 -9.67 -5.20 -18.41
C VAL A 186 -8.35 -5.78 -18.90
N ASP A 187 -8.30 -6.33 -20.11
CA ASP A 187 -7.10 -6.91 -20.69
C ASP A 187 -5.99 -5.89 -20.86
N LYS A 188 -6.34 -4.66 -21.29
CA LYS A 188 -5.38 -3.56 -21.38
C LYS A 188 -4.83 -3.16 -20.01
N LEU A 189 -5.68 -3.11 -18.98
CA LEU A 189 -5.27 -2.79 -17.61
C LEU A 189 -4.44 -3.92 -16.98
N LYS A 190 -4.80 -5.19 -17.24
CA LYS A 190 -4.02 -6.37 -16.84
C LYS A 190 -2.65 -6.37 -17.49
N HIS A 191 -2.55 -6.05 -18.78
CA HIS A 191 -1.26 -5.91 -19.45
C HIS A 191 -0.40 -4.83 -18.79
N LEU A 192 -0.98 -3.65 -18.54
CA LEU A 192 -0.28 -2.56 -17.84
C LEU A 192 0.20 -2.99 -16.45
N TRP A 193 -0.65 -3.71 -15.69
CA TRP A 193 -0.32 -4.28 -14.39
C TRP A 193 0.84 -5.29 -14.47
N ILE A 194 0.78 -6.27 -15.38
CA ILE A 194 1.83 -7.28 -15.57
C ILE A 194 3.16 -6.62 -15.93
N THR A 195 3.15 -5.65 -16.85
CA THR A 195 4.35 -4.89 -17.23
C THR A 195 4.94 -4.16 -16.03
N PHE A 196 4.11 -3.43 -15.29
CA PHE A 196 4.55 -2.70 -14.10
C PHE A 196 5.14 -3.63 -13.03
N VAL A 197 4.44 -4.71 -12.67
CA VAL A 197 4.90 -5.66 -11.64
C VAL A 197 6.25 -6.26 -12.02
N ASN A 198 6.40 -6.73 -13.27
CA ASN A 198 7.64 -7.35 -13.71
C ASN A 198 8.82 -6.38 -13.69
N GLU A 199 8.64 -5.16 -14.19
CA GLU A 199 9.68 -4.13 -14.16
C GLU A 199 10.00 -3.69 -12.72
N ALA A 200 8.99 -3.52 -11.87
CA ALA A 200 9.17 -3.15 -10.47
C ALA A 200 9.95 -4.23 -9.69
N CYS A 201 9.59 -5.51 -9.85
CA CYS A 201 10.30 -6.61 -9.23
C CYS A 201 11.75 -6.71 -9.73
N GLN A 202 12.01 -6.46 -11.01
CA GLN A 202 13.38 -6.42 -11.55
C GLN A 202 14.21 -5.30 -10.92
N ILE A 203 13.67 -4.07 -10.87
CA ILE A 203 14.35 -2.91 -10.27
C ILE A 203 14.64 -3.14 -8.77
N LEU A 204 13.70 -3.76 -8.05
CA LEU A 204 13.83 -4.05 -6.63
C LEU A 204 14.65 -5.32 -6.34
N ASN A 205 15.14 -6.02 -7.37
CA ASN A 205 15.83 -7.30 -7.26
C ASN A 205 15.03 -8.36 -6.47
N ILE A 206 13.71 -8.37 -6.62
CA ILE A 206 12.83 -9.35 -6.00
C ILE A 206 12.85 -10.61 -6.86
N ASP A 207 13.76 -11.52 -6.48
CA ASP A 207 14.02 -12.75 -7.20
C ASP A 207 12.98 -13.82 -6.85
N SER A 208 12.34 -14.45 -7.85
CA SER A 208 11.27 -15.44 -7.68
C SER A 208 11.72 -16.71 -6.94
N SER A 209 13.03 -16.92 -6.80
CA SER A 209 13.65 -18.20 -6.43
C SER A 209 14.35 -18.20 -5.06
N ARG A 210 14.54 -17.04 -4.43
CA ARG A 210 15.26 -16.95 -3.14
C ARG A 210 14.27 -16.61 -2.02
N LYS A 211 13.99 -17.61 -1.18
CA LYS A 211 13.49 -17.41 0.20
C LYS A 211 14.58 -16.66 0.99
N GLN A 212 14.74 -15.36 0.76
CA GLN A 212 15.66 -14.57 1.55
C GLN A 212 15.07 -14.24 2.92
N HIS A 213 15.94 -14.36 3.91
CA HIS A 213 15.71 -14.18 5.34
C HIS A 213 14.84 -12.95 5.67
N TYR A 214 13.75 -13.21 6.40
CA TYR A 214 13.00 -12.46 7.42
C TYR A 214 13.03 -10.92 7.59
N GLU A 215 13.77 -10.11 6.82
CA GLU A 215 13.88 -8.66 7.05
C GLU A 215 13.62 -7.78 5.82
N GLN A 216 13.42 -8.35 4.63
CA GLN A 216 12.93 -7.58 3.48
C GLN A 216 11.40 -7.41 3.54
N LEU A 217 10.97 -6.19 3.89
CA LEU A 217 9.60 -5.77 4.15
C LEU A 217 8.66 -5.73 2.92
N THR A 218 9.12 -6.15 1.74
CA THR A 218 8.37 -6.07 0.48
C THR A 218 8.54 -7.35 -0.31
N THR A 219 7.44 -8.10 -0.43
CA THR A 219 7.37 -9.30 -1.25
C THR A 219 6.83 -8.96 -2.64
N ARG A 220 7.06 -9.86 -3.61
CA ARG A 220 6.41 -9.78 -4.93
C ARG A 220 4.88 -9.67 -4.80
N GLN A 221 4.29 -10.42 -3.87
CA GLN A 221 2.85 -10.41 -3.61
C GLN A 221 2.35 -9.04 -3.12
N ASP A 222 3.15 -8.33 -2.32
CA ASP A 222 2.78 -6.98 -1.87
C ASP A 222 2.72 -5.98 -3.04
N ILE A 223 3.69 -6.06 -3.97
CA ILE A 223 3.70 -5.22 -5.18
C ILE A 223 2.53 -5.58 -6.08
N GLU A 224 2.32 -6.87 -6.32
CA GLU A 224 1.23 -7.40 -7.13
C GLU A 224 -0.12 -6.88 -6.60
N LEU A 225 -0.39 -7.07 -5.30
CA LEU A 225 -1.65 -6.68 -4.69
C LEU A 225 -1.82 -5.15 -4.64
N ALA A 226 -0.80 -4.42 -4.21
CA ALA A 226 -0.87 -2.97 -4.14
C ALA A 226 -1.08 -2.35 -5.54
N SER A 227 -0.42 -2.88 -6.57
CA SER A 227 -0.60 -2.37 -7.93
C SER A 227 -1.96 -2.73 -8.52
N GLU A 228 -2.53 -3.89 -8.24
CA GLU A 228 -3.92 -4.21 -8.63
C GLU A 228 -4.91 -3.23 -7.97
N ILE A 229 -4.82 -3.06 -6.65
CA ILE A 229 -5.69 -2.14 -5.89
C ILE A 229 -5.57 -0.72 -6.42
N PHE A 230 -4.33 -0.27 -6.66
CA PHE A 230 -4.08 1.06 -7.17
C PHE A 230 -4.66 1.27 -8.57
N ILE A 231 -4.38 0.35 -9.50
CA ILE A 231 -4.85 0.44 -10.90
C ILE A 231 -6.37 0.42 -10.94
N THR A 232 -6.99 -0.59 -10.33
CA THR A 232 -8.46 -0.77 -10.36
C THR A 232 -9.18 0.38 -9.66
N GLY A 233 -8.66 0.85 -8.52
CA GLY A 233 -9.22 2.00 -7.82
C GLY A 233 -9.10 3.31 -8.60
N ASN A 234 -8.02 3.50 -9.38
CA ASN A 234 -7.80 4.71 -10.17
C ASN A 234 -8.78 4.82 -11.37
N VAL A 235 -9.12 3.69 -11.98
CA VAL A 235 -10.03 3.63 -13.14
C VAL A 235 -11.49 3.39 -12.77
N TYR A 236 -11.81 3.16 -11.49
CA TYR A 236 -13.15 2.83 -11.02
C TYR A 236 -14.23 3.79 -11.54
N THR A 237 -14.00 5.10 -11.42
CA THR A 237 -14.96 6.15 -11.82
C THR A 237 -15.30 6.09 -13.31
N LYS A 238 -14.38 5.58 -14.13
CA LYS A 238 -14.56 5.42 -15.57
C LYS A 238 -15.22 4.09 -15.94
N ASN A 239 -14.85 3.02 -15.24
CA ASN A 239 -15.34 1.67 -15.55
C ASN A 239 -16.72 1.40 -14.95
N TRP A 240 -17.00 1.93 -13.77
CA TRP A 240 -18.22 1.66 -13.01
C TRP A 240 -19.51 2.00 -13.76
N PRO A 241 -19.65 3.16 -14.44
CA PRO A 241 -20.86 3.45 -15.21
C PRO A 241 -21.12 2.46 -16.35
N ALA A 242 -20.06 2.00 -17.03
CA ALA A 242 -20.18 1.00 -18.08
C ALA A 242 -20.63 -0.36 -17.52
N ILE A 243 -20.14 -0.72 -16.32
CA ILE A 243 -20.54 -1.93 -15.60
C ILE A 243 -21.99 -1.86 -15.15
N LEU A 244 -22.42 -0.74 -14.57
CA LEU A 244 -23.82 -0.52 -14.22
C LEU A 244 -24.73 -0.69 -15.44
N THR A 245 -24.34 -0.13 -16.58
CA THR A 245 -25.10 -0.28 -17.83
C THR A 245 -25.10 -1.74 -18.32
N HIS A 246 -23.98 -2.46 -18.18
CA HIS A 246 -23.86 -3.86 -18.57
C HIS A 246 -24.73 -4.78 -17.70
N THR A 247 -24.85 -4.51 -16.41
CA THR A 247 -25.58 -5.36 -15.46
C THR A 247 -26.99 -4.88 -15.15
N GLU A 248 -27.41 -3.71 -15.64
CA GLU A 248 -28.68 -3.04 -15.32
C GLU A 248 -29.88 -4.01 -15.34
N ILE A 249 -30.04 -4.75 -16.45
CA ILE A 249 -31.16 -5.69 -16.62
C ILE A 249 -31.14 -6.79 -15.55
N LYS A 250 -29.94 -7.31 -15.22
CA LYS A 250 -29.81 -8.38 -14.21
C LYS A 250 -30.03 -7.86 -12.80
N ASP A 251 -29.53 -6.67 -12.49
CA ASP A 251 -29.74 -5.99 -11.21
C ASP A 251 -31.22 -5.68 -10.97
N ASP A 252 -31.92 -5.16 -11.99
CA ASP A 252 -33.37 -4.91 -11.92
C ASP A 252 -34.17 -6.20 -11.70
N GLN A 253 -33.82 -7.27 -12.41
CA GLN A 253 -34.45 -8.58 -12.24
C GLN A 253 -34.23 -9.13 -10.83
N LEU A 254 -32.99 -9.07 -10.32
CA LEU A 254 -32.66 -9.50 -8.97
C LEU A 254 -33.43 -8.68 -7.92
N CYS A 255 -33.52 -7.36 -8.08
CA CYS A 255 -34.30 -6.49 -7.22
C CYS A 255 -35.77 -6.91 -7.16
N GLN A 256 -36.38 -7.23 -8.30
CA GLN A 256 -37.76 -7.73 -8.36
C GLN A 256 -37.91 -9.08 -7.64
N GLU A 257 -36.95 -10.00 -7.79
CA GLU A 257 -36.96 -11.29 -7.11
C GLU A 257 -36.78 -11.17 -5.59
N ILE A 258 -35.91 -10.26 -5.12
CA ILE A 258 -35.76 -9.94 -3.69
C ILE A 258 -37.09 -9.43 -3.11
N VAL A 259 -37.79 -8.53 -3.81
CA VAL A 259 -39.11 -8.04 -3.37
C VAL A 259 -40.12 -9.18 -3.28
N LYS A 260 -40.15 -10.10 -4.26
CA LYS A 260 -41.01 -11.28 -4.22
C LYS A 260 -40.66 -12.20 -3.04
N TYR A 261 -39.37 -12.43 -2.79
CA TYR A 261 -38.88 -13.22 -1.66
C TYR A 261 -39.36 -12.64 -0.33
N ARG A 262 -39.13 -11.35 -0.08
CA ARG A 262 -39.57 -10.66 1.14
C ARG A 262 -41.07 -10.81 1.38
N ARG A 263 -41.89 -10.62 0.35
CA ARG A 263 -43.35 -10.77 0.47
C ARG A 263 -43.75 -12.19 0.89
N LYS A 264 -43.14 -13.22 0.29
CA LYS A 264 -43.41 -14.62 0.64
C LYS A 264 -42.97 -14.94 2.07
N THR A 265 -41.77 -14.50 2.45
CA THR A 265 -41.23 -14.73 3.80
C THR A 265 -42.04 -13.99 4.86
N ALA A 266 -42.55 -12.79 4.58
CA ALA A 266 -43.45 -12.07 5.48
C ALA A 266 -44.77 -12.82 5.72
N ILE A 267 -45.35 -13.43 4.68
CA ILE A 267 -46.56 -14.26 4.80
C ILE A 267 -46.27 -15.48 5.70
N LEU A 268 -45.18 -16.22 5.44
CA LEU A 268 -44.80 -17.39 6.24
C LEU A 268 -44.46 -17.06 7.71
N SER A 269 -43.85 -15.89 7.94
CA SER A 269 -43.50 -15.41 9.28
C SER A 269 -44.74 -14.95 10.07
N SER A 270 -45.79 -14.47 9.40
CA SER A 270 -47.04 -14.06 10.07
C SER A 270 -47.84 -15.24 10.64
N THR A 271 -47.57 -16.46 10.18
CA THR A 271 -48.20 -17.70 10.65
C THR A 271 -47.42 -18.44 11.74
N ALA A 272 -46.14 -18.09 11.97
CA ALA A 272 -45.31 -18.68 13.01
C ALA A 272 -44.82 -17.56 13.92
N ALA A 273 -45.31 -17.52 15.17
CA ALA A 273 -44.82 -16.59 16.18
C ALA A 273 -43.30 -16.79 16.39
N SER A 274 -42.47 -16.00 15.71
CA SER A 274 -41.03 -16.05 15.84
C SER A 274 -40.44 -14.65 15.77
N THR A 275 -39.75 -14.32 16.84
CA THR A 275 -38.83 -13.22 17.08
C THR A 275 -37.79 -13.11 15.95
N LYS A 276 -38.12 -12.38 14.89
CA LYS A 276 -37.09 -11.83 13.99
C LYS A 276 -36.42 -10.67 14.70
N VAL A 277 -35.40 -10.98 15.49
CA VAL A 277 -34.53 -9.95 16.04
C VAL A 277 -33.62 -9.48 14.90
N ASP A 278 -33.62 -8.18 14.65
CA ASP A 278 -32.73 -7.40 13.77
C ASP A 278 -31.23 -7.54 14.16
N ASN A 279 -30.72 -8.77 14.32
CA ASN A 279 -29.39 -9.02 14.88
C ASN A 279 -28.27 -8.82 13.86
N ASN A 280 -28.57 -8.74 12.56
CA ASN A 280 -27.55 -8.65 11.51
C ASN A 280 -27.22 -7.21 11.10
N THR A 281 -27.56 -6.20 11.91
CA THR A 281 -27.35 -4.78 11.59
C THR A 281 -25.89 -4.44 11.26
N GLN A 282 -24.92 -5.05 11.95
CA GLN A 282 -23.49 -4.83 11.67
C GLN A 282 -23.07 -5.43 10.32
N ALA A 283 -23.45 -6.68 10.03
CA ALA A 283 -23.17 -7.30 8.73
C ALA A 283 -23.85 -6.53 7.60
N LEU A 284 -25.07 -6.02 7.82
CA LEU A 284 -25.80 -5.20 6.85
C LEU A 284 -25.10 -3.87 6.57
N ALA A 285 -24.64 -3.20 7.63
CA ALA A 285 -23.90 -1.95 7.51
C ALA A 285 -22.56 -2.15 6.79
N GLU A 286 -21.87 -3.26 7.05
CA GLU A 286 -20.64 -3.63 6.34
C GLU A 286 -20.92 -3.86 4.86
N LEU A 287 -21.91 -4.68 4.53
CA LEU A 287 -22.25 -5.00 3.14
C LEU A 287 -22.59 -3.74 2.32
N LYS A 288 -23.30 -2.77 2.92
CA LYS A 288 -23.62 -1.49 2.27
C LYS A 288 -22.39 -0.64 1.94
N LYS A 289 -21.23 -0.92 2.54
CA LYS A 289 -19.99 -0.22 2.18
C LYS A 289 -19.54 -0.52 0.75
N LEU A 290 -19.99 -1.63 0.15
CA LEU A 290 -19.67 -1.99 -1.24
C LEU A 290 -19.86 -0.83 -2.23
N ASP A 291 -20.89 0.01 -2.04
CA ASP A 291 -21.19 1.16 -2.92
C ASP A 291 -20.10 2.25 -2.91
N TYR A 292 -19.26 2.30 -1.87
CA TYR A 292 -18.22 3.32 -1.69
C TYR A 292 -16.81 2.81 -2.00
N LEU A 293 -16.63 1.49 -2.12
CA LEU A 293 -15.34 0.85 -2.38
C LEU A 293 -15.02 0.82 -3.87
N LYS A 294 -13.75 1.03 -4.22
CA LYS A 294 -13.33 1.31 -5.61
C LYS A 294 -12.51 0.19 -6.24
N SER A 295 -11.78 -0.61 -5.46
CA SER A 295 -11.05 -1.77 -5.97
C SER A 295 -11.83 -3.07 -5.80
N SER A 296 -11.49 -4.05 -6.65
CA SER A 296 -12.01 -5.43 -6.59
C SER A 296 -11.67 -6.07 -5.23
N HIS A 297 -10.43 -5.90 -4.77
CA HIS A 297 -9.94 -6.44 -3.51
C HIS A 297 -10.65 -5.85 -2.28
N GLU A 298 -10.87 -4.53 -2.24
CA GLU A 298 -11.62 -3.89 -1.15
C GLU A 298 -13.04 -4.44 -1.07
N LYS A 299 -13.72 -4.56 -2.22
CA LYS A 299 -15.08 -5.12 -2.28
C LYS A 299 -15.12 -6.59 -1.86
N ALA A 300 -14.14 -7.39 -2.28
CA ALA A 300 -14.02 -8.79 -1.87
C ALA A 300 -13.76 -8.93 -0.35
N THR A 301 -12.89 -8.09 0.20
CA THR A 301 -12.60 -8.04 1.64
C THR A 301 -13.83 -7.60 2.44
N CYS A 302 -14.60 -6.63 1.93
CA CYS A 302 -15.87 -6.22 2.52
C CYS A 302 -16.88 -7.38 2.62
N ILE A 303 -16.97 -8.22 1.58
CA ILE A 303 -17.81 -9.43 1.61
C ILE A 303 -17.29 -10.43 2.64
N ARG A 304 -15.96 -10.62 2.74
CA ARG A 304 -15.35 -11.46 3.77
C ARG A 304 -15.71 -10.99 5.17
N THR A 305 -15.53 -9.70 5.46
CA THR A 305 -15.88 -9.12 6.77
C THR A 305 -17.38 -9.21 7.05
N THR A 306 -18.22 -9.00 6.03
CA THR A 306 -19.68 -9.19 6.14
C THR A 306 -20.01 -10.63 6.57
N LEU A 307 -19.38 -11.62 5.94
CA LEU A 307 -19.57 -13.03 6.28
C LEU A 307 -19.09 -13.35 7.70
N ASP A 308 -17.95 -12.82 8.12
CA ASP A 308 -17.45 -13.01 9.50
C ASP A 308 -18.41 -12.43 10.55
N LEU A 309 -18.96 -11.24 10.31
CA LEU A 309 -19.95 -10.62 11.19
C LEU A 309 -21.26 -11.44 11.25
N LEU A 310 -21.68 -11.99 10.11
CA LEU A 310 -22.84 -12.86 10.03
C LEU A 310 -22.64 -14.15 10.84
N LEU A 311 -21.51 -14.84 10.61
CA LEU A 311 -21.17 -16.06 11.34
C LEU A 311 -21.06 -15.81 12.85
N ALA A 312 -20.42 -14.71 13.27
CA ALA A 312 -20.34 -14.32 14.67
C ALA A 312 -21.74 -14.14 15.30
N THR A 313 -22.67 -13.54 14.55
CA THR A 313 -24.06 -13.35 15.00
C THR A 313 -24.81 -14.67 15.14
N MET A 314 -24.64 -15.58 14.17
CA MET A 314 -25.24 -16.93 14.22
C MET A 314 -24.72 -17.73 15.42
N MET A 315 -23.41 -17.70 15.68
CA MET A 315 -22.80 -18.38 16.83
C MET A 315 -23.35 -17.84 18.16
N GLN A 316 -23.56 -16.52 18.28
CA GLN A 316 -24.15 -15.91 19.48
C GLN A 316 -25.61 -16.35 19.69
N GLN A 317 -26.41 -16.42 18.63
CA GLN A 317 -27.80 -16.88 18.73
C GLN A 317 -27.89 -18.35 19.16
N GLN A 318 -27.02 -19.22 18.63
CA GLN A 318 -26.97 -20.62 19.03
C GLN A 318 -26.62 -20.77 20.51
N GLN A 319 -25.70 -19.94 21.03
CA GLN A 319 -25.35 -19.93 22.46
C GLN A 319 -26.51 -19.48 23.36
N GLN A 320 -27.28 -18.48 22.93
CA GLN A 320 -28.45 -17.99 23.68
C GLN A 320 -29.57 -19.04 23.75
N LEU A 321 -29.81 -19.77 22.67
CA LEU A 321 -30.82 -20.84 22.61
C LEU A 321 -30.46 -22.06 23.46
N CYS A 322 -29.16 -22.37 23.62
CA CYS A 322 -28.70 -23.46 24.49
C CYS A 322 -28.63 -23.07 25.99
N GLY A 323 -28.62 -21.77 26.31
CA GLY A 323 -28.50 -21.26 27.68
C GLY A 323 -29.79 -21.35 28.54
N SER A 324 -30.95 -21.66 27.94
CA SER A 324 -32.26 -21.58 28.61
C SER A 324 -32.78 -22.89 29.22
N GLY A 325 -31.93 -23.87 29.55
CA GLY A 325 -32.48 -25.05 30.27
C GLY A 325 -31.56 -26.15 30.78
N ILE A 326 -30.31 -26.32 30.31
CA ILE A 326 -29.43 -27.37 30.84
C ILE A 326 -27.99 -26.85 30.90
N THR A 327 -27.42 -26.84 32.11
CA THR A 327 -26.02 -26.55 32.37
C THR A 327 -25.13 -27.66 31.79
N VAL A 328 -24.95 -27.67 30.47
CA VAL A 328 -23.95 -28.52 29.83
C VAL A 328 -22.60 -27.82 29.99
N LYS A 329 -21.68 -28.47 30.71
CA LYS A 329 -20.29 -28.03 30.84
C LYS A 329 -19.70 -27.85 29.44
N TYR A 330 -19.45 -26.59 29.07
CA TYR A 330 -18.81 -26.19 27.82
C TYR A 330 -17.45 -26.87 27.65
N THR A 331 -17.42 -27.97 26.89
CA THR A 331 -16.20 -28.44 26.26
C THR A 331 -16.03 -27.71 24.94
N LYS A 332 -14.77 -27.50 24.52
CA LYS A 332 -14.29 -26.73 23.34
C LYS A 332 -14.84 -27.14 21.95
N ASN A 333 -15.94 -27.86 21.88
CA ASN A 333 -16.55 -28.30 20.63
C ASN A 333 -17.86 -27.53 20.39
N GLN A 334 -17.76 -26.27 19.99
CA GLN A 334 -18.87 -25.63 19.28
C GLN A 334 -19.09 -26.42 17.98
N GLN A 335 -20.33 -26.82 17.70
CA GLN A 335 -20.62 -27.42 16.40
C GLN A 335 -20.31 -26.37 15.32
N PRO A 336 -19.53 -26.72 14.29
CA PRO A 336 -19.27 -25.80 13.19
C PRO A 336 -20.59 -25.46 12.49
N ILE A 337 -20.80 -24.19 12.18
CA ILE A 337 -21.94 -23.75 11.36
C ILE A 337 -21.84 -24.43 10.00
N ALA A 338 -22.93 -25.01 9.54
CA ALA A 338 -22.94 -25.71 8.27
C ALA A 338 -22.99 -24.72 7.08
N ALA A 339 -22.50 -25.15 5.92
CA ALA A 339 -22.39 -24.27 4.74
C ALA A 339 -23.77 -23.85 4.20
N ASP A 340 -24.78 -24.69 4.33
CA ASP A 340 -26.18 -24.43 3.98
C ASP A 340 -26.82 -23.39 4.91
N GLU A 341 -26.54 -23.46 6.22
CA GLU A 341 -26.98 -22.44 7.19
C GLU A 341 -26.35 -21.07 6.90
N THR A 342 -25.06 -21.09 6.56
CA THR A 342 -24.30 -19.89 6.17
C THR A 342 -24.88 -19.26 4.90
N LEU A 343 -25.11 -20.06 3.86
CA LEU A 343 -25.68 -19.60 2.59
C LEU A 343 -27.09 -19.01 2.79
N THR A 344 -27.94 -19.70 3.55
CA THR A 344 -29.31 -19.25 3.84
C THR A 344 -29.30 -17.91 4.60
N SER A 345 -28.44 -17.79 5.59
CA SER A 345 -28.30 -16.54 6.37
C SER A 345 -27.77 -15.39 5.51
N PHE A 346 -26.88 -15.67 4.55
CA PHE A 346 -26.37 -14.66 3.63
C PHE A 346 -27.43 -14.23 2.61
N ILE A 347 -28.26 -15.15 2.13
CA ILE A 347 -29.45 -14.84 1.30
C ILE A 347 -30.39 -13.91 2.07
N ASP A 348 -30.70 -14.24 3.32
CA ASP A 348 -31.53 -13.39 4.17
C ASP A 348 -30.92 -12.00 4.34
N LEU A 349 -29.60 -11.90 4.55
CA LEU A 349 -28.90 -10.62 4.64
C LEU A 349 -29.00 -9.80 3.35
N LEU A 350 -28.78 -10.42 2.18
CA LEU A 350 -28.93 -9.75 0.88
C LEU A 350 -30.36 -9.26 0.67
N THR A 351 -31.33 -10.08 1.06
CA THR A 351 -32.72 -9.66 0.98
C THR A 351 -33.04 -8.56 1.97
N GLN A 352 -32.25 -8.28 3.00
CA GLN A 352 -32.48 -7.14 3.92
C GLN A 352 -31.72 -5.87 3.50
N SER A 353 -30.77 -5.97 2.56
CA SER A 353 -29.80 -4.89 2.29
C SER A 353 -30.36 -3.67 1.56
N ASP A 354 -31.44 -3.84 0.77
CA ASP A 354 -31.96 -2.82 -0.16
C ASP A 354 -30.93 -2.32 -1.19
N MET A 355 -29.84 -3.07 -1.40
CA MET A 355 -28.84 -2.72 -2.41
C MET A 355 -29.38 -2.96 -3.81
N LYS A 356 -29.16 -1.99 -4.71
CA LYS A 356 -29.64 -2.04 -6.09
C LYS A 356 -28.67 -2.70 -7.08
N ASN A 357 -27.37 -2.54 -6.84
CA ASN A 357 -26.31 -2.88 -7.80
C ASN A 357 -25.54 -4.14 -7.37
N ILE A 358 -26.24 -5.13 -6.83
CA ILE A 358 -25.62 -6.33 -6.25
C ILE A 358 -24.87 -7.13 -7.33
N VAL A 359 -25.48 -7.31 -8.51
CA VAL A 359 -24.88 -8.00 -9.65
C VAL A 359 -23.72 -7.19 -10.21
N ALA A 360 -23.84 -5.87 -10.30
CA ALA A 360 -22.72 -4.99 -10.69
C ALA A 360 -21.49 -5.16 -9.79
N HIS A 361 -21.68 -5.25 -8.46
CA HIS A 361 -20.58 -5.47 -7.52
C HIS A 361 -19.93 -6.84 -7.68
N GLU A 362 -20.73 -7.91 -7.84
CA GLU A 362 -20.21 -9.26 -8.12
C GLU A 362 -19.40 -9.28 -9.41
N TYR A 363 -19.97 -8.75 -10.50
CA TYR A 363 -19.31 -8.66 -11.79
C TYR A 363 -18.00 -7.86 -11.69
N TYR A 364 -18.00 -6.72 -11.00
CA TYR A 364 -16.79 -5.91 -10.81
C TYR A 364 -15.68 -6.70 -10.12
N ILE A 365 -15.99 -7.41 -9.03
CA ILE A 365 -15.00 -8.20 -8.29
C ILE A 365 -14.39 -9.29 -9.18
N ILE A 366 -15.23 -10.02 -9.92
CA ILE A 366 -14.78 -11.14 -10.75
C ILE A 366 -14.00 -10.67 -11.98
N THR A 367 -14.40 -9.56 -12.58
CA THR A 367 -13.82 -9.04 -13.82
C THR A 367 -12.51 -8.28 -13.56
N PHE A 368 -12.44 -7.51 -12.48
CA PHE A 368 -11.28 -6.67 -12.13
C PHE A 368 -10.34 -7.29 -11.08
N LYS A 369 -10.52 -8.56 -10.70
CA LYS A 369 -9.47 -9.30 -9.97
C LYS A 369 -8.38 -9.74 -10.94
N PHE A 370 -7.14 -9.29 -10.70
CA PHE A 370 -5.98 -9.70 -11.51
C PHE A 370 -5.22 -10.84 -10.83
N LEU A 371 -5.29 -10.88 -9.50
CA LEU A 371 -4.74 -11.91 -8.64
C LEU A 371 -5.81 -12.90 -8.18
N HIS A 372 -5.33 -14.08 -7.79
CA HIS A 372 -6.13 -15.02 -7.03
C HIS A 372 -6.40 -14.44 -5.63
N LEU A 373 -7.67 -14.49 -5.23
CA LEU A 373 -8.06 -14.11 -3.88
C LEU A 373 -7.52 -15.14 -2.87
N PRO A 374 -7.13 -14.71 -1.66
CA PRO A 374 -6.89 -15.61 -0.54
C PRO A 374 -8.08 -16.57 -0.33
N GLN A 375 -7.83 -17.81 0.07
CA GLN A 375 -8.85 -18.87 0.13
C GLN A 375 -10.09 -18.46 0.94
N ASP A 376 -9.91 -17.75 2.04
CA ASP A 376 -11.00 -17.32 2.91
C ASP A 376 -11.83 -16.20 2.26
N ILE A 377 -11.19 -15.26 1.55
CA ILE A 377 -11.86 -14.21 0.77
C ILE A 377 -12.58 -14.83 -0.44
N ASP A 378 -11.94 -15.76 -1.14
CA ASP A 378 -12.50 -16.46 -2.29
C ASP A 378 -13.74 -17.28 -1.91
N TYR A 379 -13.71 -17.95 -0.75
CA TYR A 379 -14.87 -18.62 -0.17
C TYR A 379 -16.03 -17.63 0.05
N ALA A 380 -15.76 -16.47 0.66
CA ALA A 380 -16.79 -15.48 0.93
C ALA A 380 -17.41 -14.90 -0.35
N VAL A 381 -16.58 -14.60 -1.37
CA VAL A 381 -17.05 -14.14 -2.69
C VAL A 381 -17.87 -15.24 -3.38
N THR A 382 -17.46 -16.50 -3.26
CA THR A 382 -18.21 -17.64 -3.81
C THR A 382 -19.56 -17.80 -3.11
N THR A 383 -19.63 -17.65 -1.78
CA THR A 383 -20.89 -17.65 -1.04
C THR A 383 -21.80 -16.50 -1.49
N PHE A 384 -21.26 -15.28 -1.63
CA PHE A 384 -22.01 -14.12 -2.12
C PHE A 384 -22.60 -14.37 -3.51
N ARG A 385 -21.77 -14.89 -4.44
CA ARG A 385 -22.21 -15.24 -5.79
C ARG A 385 -23.29 -16.32 -5.77
N ALA A 386 -23.09 -17.39 -5.00
CA ALA A 386 -24.07 -18.46 -4.87
C ALA A 386 -25.41 -17.95 -4.32
N SER A 387 -25.39 -16.99 -3.38
CA SER A 387 -26.60 -16.35 -2.88
C SER A 387 -27.32 -15.51 -3.95
N ILE A 388 -26.57 -14.81 -4.80
CA ILE A 388 -27.12 -14.07 -5.95
C ILE A 388 -27.75 -15.03 -6.95
N GLU A 389 -27.01 -16.07 -7.36
CA GLU A 389 -27.49 -17.09 -8.31
C GLU A 389 -28.74 -17.79 -7.76
N TYR A 390 -28.77 -18.12 -6.46
CA TYR A 390 -29.96 -18.70 -5.82
C TYR A 390 -31.19 -17.79 -5.91
N LEU A 391 -31.03 -16.50 -5.60
CA LEU A 391 -32.11 -15.52 -5.69
C LEU A 391 -32.59 -15.31 -7.14
N TYR A 392 -31.69 -15.48 -8.11
CA TYR A 392 -31.94 -15.27 -9.53
C TYR A 392 -32.58 -16.49 -10.24
N GLU A 393 -32.05 -17.71 -10.04
CA GLU A 393 -32.42 -18.90 -10.83
C GLU A 393 -33.74 -19.56 -10.44
N LYS A 394 -34.23 -19.35 -9.22
CA LYS A 394 -35.45 -19.97 -8.69
C LYS A 394 -35.66 -21.46 -9.08
N LYS A 395 -34.95 -22.38 -8.43
CA LYS A 395 -35.54 -23.71 -8.12
C LYS A 395 -36.36 -23.64 -6.83
N PHE A 396 -37.37 -22.77 -6.77
CA PHE A 396 -38.33 -22.70 -5.65
C PHE A 396 -39.41 -23.80 -5.70
N LEU A 397 -39.10 -24.95 -6.32
CA LEU A 397 -39.98 -26.12 -6.39
C LEU A 397 -39.69 -27.17 -5.29
N SER A 398 -38.91 -26.86 -4.25
CA SER A 398 -38.55 -27.85 -3.23
C SER A 398 -38.52 -27.32 -1.79
N LEU A 399 -39.41 -26.39 -1.43
CA LEU A 399 -39.76 -26.13 -0.02
C LEU A 399 -41.18 -26.58 0.23
#